data_AF-A0A2D4ULF2-F1
#
_entry.id   AF-A0A2D4ULF2-F1
#
_cell.length_a   1.000
_cell.length_b   1.000
_cell.length_c   1.000
_cell.angle_alpha   90.00
_cell.angle_beta   90.00
_cell.angle_gamma   90.00
#
_symmetry.space_group_name_H-M   'P 1'
#
loop_
_entity.id
_entity.type
_entity.pdbx_description
1 polymer ?
#
loop_
_entity_poly.entity_id
_entity_poly.type
_entity_poly.pdbx_seq_one_letter_code
_entity_poly.pdbx_strand_id
1 'polypeptide(L)'
;MKKIITSLVIVILLTNSLQAKVKFKDIKFAPDFYAQSIQTCKAIGNRSFKNKNTVKRVSGLVGYDWMSDWKKNSNSLTVKHINITEPILWMMTATHNAVSEDDKESLTTGKELLVKLAKANTLLDSTGYHELKNKPMCWKNNDPNSPCWYHSYEFAKDVFSLYLISAIWLKDELDEDEFQIVDRYINRMYRKFLKPLINKKQDQGFYAMANGGTGILIYANWSNDKRLAMREINNRLKYIDKVFLEDGYINNNSFRGYRGQWYHSYGLNSVLGYVYIAKLWGAKIPNKIQQKLIKASEITNLAITDWDKFKSREFAGANPNKISNKDNAIKHTHQMAFSLDALMEVVTGVKLENDPIYLQKRKYHMKDGFDSLIGFNAHCLSENLN
;
A
#
# COMPACT_ATOMS: atom_id res chain seq x y z
N MET A 1 60.17 8.58 -39.75
CA MET A 1 59.87 8.82 -38.32
C MET A 1 58.56 9.58 -38.21
N LYS A 2 57.57 9.03 -37.48
CA LYS A 2 56.42 9.65 -36.78
C LYS A 2 55.75 10.86 -37.48
N LYS A 3 54.44 10.87 -37.76
CA LYS A 3 53.35 10.70 -36.78
C LYS A 3 52.04 10.34 -37.51
N ILE A 4 51.43 9.24 -37.08
CA ILE A 4 50.00 8.96 -37.26
C ILE A 4 49.26 9.88 -36.29
N ILE A 5 48.41 10.78 -36.80
CA ILE A 5 47.43 11.50 -35.98
C ILE A 5 46.16 10.66 -36.02
N THR A 6 46.01 9.80 -35.03
CA THR A 6 44.78 9.10 -34.72
C THR A 6 43.85 10.11 -34.05
N SER A 7 42.79 10.53 -34.74
CA SER A 7 41.70 11.29 -34.13
C SER A 7 40.99 10.39 -33.12
N LEU A 8 41.27 10.61 -31.84
CA LEU A 8 40.61 9.97 -30.72
C LEU A 8 39.20 10.58 -30.59
N VAL A 9 38.20 9.96 -31.23
CA VAL A 9 36.80 10.21 -30.91
C VAL A 9 36.56 9.59 -29.54
N ILE A 10 36.74 10.38 -28.49
CA ILE A 10 36.24 10.05 -27.16
C ILE A 10 34.72 10.15 -27.25
N VAL A 11 34.06 9.04 -27.59
CA VAL A 11 32.65 8.84 -27.27
C VAL A 11 32.62 8.64 -25.75
N ILE A 12 32.42 9.74 -25.02
CA ILE A 12 31.89 9.68 -23.66
C ILE A 12 30.51 9.02 -23.81
N LEU A 13 30.47 7.70 -23.65
CA LEU A 13 29.26 6.96 -23.29
C LEU A 13 28.90 7.45 -21.88
N LEU A 14 28.24 8.60 -21.79
CA LEU A 14 27.32 8.84 -20.70
C LEU A 14 26.32 7.70 -20.77
N THR A 15 26.54 6.66 -19.96
CA THR A 15 25.52 5.67 -19.64
C THR A 15 24.45 6.39 -18.82
N ASN A 16 23.70 7.28 -19.47
CA ASN A 16 22.31 7.46 -19.14
C ASN A 16 21.72 6.08 -19.39
N SER A 17 21.65 5.26 -18.34
CA SER A 17 20.88 4.03 -18.36
C SER A 17 19.48 4.44 -18.76
N LEU A 18 19.14 4.31 -20.05
CA LEU A 18 17.80 4.51 -20.55
C LEU A 18 16.99 3.45 -19.86
N GLN A 19 16.42 3.80 -18.71
CA GLN A 19 15.64 2.89 -17.90
C GLN A 19 14.46 2.48 -18.79
N ALA A 20 14.43 1.20 -19.18
CA ALA A 20 13.41 0.70 -20.08
C ALA A 20 12.03 1.00 -19.47
N LYS A 21 11.30 1.90 -20.11
CA LYS A 21 9.96 2.29 -19.65
C LYS A 21 9.00 1.13 -19.90
N VAL A 22 8.14 0.87 -18.93
CA VAL A 22 7.03 -0.08 -19.09
C VAL A 22 6.12 0.42 -20.21
N LYS A 23 5.76 -0.44 -21.16
CA LYS A 23 4.84 -0.11 -22.26
C LYS A 23 3.46 -0.64 -21.93
N PHE A 24 2.40 0.06 -22.33
CA PHE A 24 1.02 -0.35 -22.04
C PHE A 24 0.69 -1.74 -22.61
N LYS A 25 1.29 -2.10 -23.74
CA LYS A 25 1.12 -3.42 -24.38
C LYS A 25 1.71 -4.57 -23.56
N ASP A 26 2.64 -4.27 -22.67
CA ASP A 26 3.27 -5.25 -21.79
C ASP A 26 2.41 -5.49 -20.54
N ILE A 27 1.41 -4.63 -20.26
CA ILE A 27 0.51 -4.76 -19.11
C ILE A 27 -0.51 -5.87 -19.36
N LYS A 28 -0.47 -6.86 -18.47
CA LYS A 28 -1.47 -7.93 -18.35
C LYS A 28 -2.04 -7.89 -16.94
N PHE A 29 -3.26 -7.40 -16.79
CA PHE A 29 -3.90 -7.40 -15.48
C PHE A 29 -4.08 -8.83 -15.00
N ALA A 30 -3.70 -9.09 -13.75
CA ALA A 30 -4.15 -10.26 -13.04
C ALA A 30 -5.64 -10.06 -12.70
N PRO A 31 -6.56 -10.98 -13.05
CA PRO A 31 -8.00 -10.81 -12.82
C PRO A 31 -8.32 -10.43 -11.38
N ASP A 32 -7.73 -11.12 -10.40
CA ASP A 32 -7.98 -10.89 -8.97
C ASP A 32 -7.04 -9.86 -8.34
N PHE A 33 -6.56 -8.91 -9.15
CA PHE A 33 -5.62 -7.84 -8.80
C PHE A 33 -4.21 -8.32 -8.42
N TYR A 34 -4.07 -9.22 -7.43
CA TYR A 34 -2.78 -9.69 -6.90
C TYR A 34 -2.49 -11.18 -7.18
N ALA A 35 -3.43 -11.89 -7.81
CA ALA A 35 -3.29 -13.28 -8.24
C ALA A 35 -4.02 -13.51 -9.58
N GLN A 36 -3.65 -14.56 -10.31
CA GLN A 36 -4.38 -14.95 -11.54
C GLN A 36 -5.75 -15.54 -11.22
N SER A 37 -5.84 -16.25 -10.10
CA SER A 37 -7.06 -16.76 -9.50
C SER A 37 -6.88 -16.79 -7.98
N ILE A 38 -7.90 -16.39 -7.24
CA ILE A 38 -7.98 -16.59 -5.79
C ILE A 38 -8.02 -18.10 -5.51
N GLN A 39 -7.26 -18.51 -4.50
CA GLN A 39 -7.22 -19.88 -3.99
C GLN A 39 -7.49 -19.86 -2.49
N THR A 40 -7.85 -21.01 -1.93
CA THR A 40 -7.97 -21.14 -0.48
C THR A 40 -6.59 -20.87 0.16
N CYS A 41 -6.56 -20.10 1.23
CA CYS A 41 -5.32 -19.69 1.88
C CYS A 41 -5.52 -19.63 3.39
N LYS A 42 -4.71 -20.38 4.15
CA LYS A 42 -4.89 -20.46 5.61
C LYS A 42 -4.60 -19.11 6.28
N ALA A 43 -3.67 -18.34 5.72
CA ALA A 43 -3.29 -17.04 6.25
C ALA A 43 -4.41 -15.97 6.19
N ILE A 44 -5.44 -16.16 5.37
CA ILE A 44 -6.62 -15.26 5.32
C ILE A 44 -7.52 -15.42 6.54
N GLY A 45 -7.54 -16.62 7.14
CA GLY A 45 -8.46 -16.97 8.21
C GLY A 45 -9.86 -17.33 7.70
N ASN A 46 -10.79 -17.62 8.61
CA ASN A 46 -12.05 -18.30 8.33
C ASN A 46 -13.30 -17.39 8.37
N ARG A 47 -13.15 -16.09 8.08
CA ARG A 47 -14.33 -15.19 8.07
C ARG A 47 -15.27 -15.57 6.93
N SER A 48 -16.57 -15.55 7.19
CA SER A 48 -17.60 -15.92 6.21
C SER A 48 -18.85 -15.07 6.40
N PHE A 49 -19.56 -14.79 5.31
CA PHE A 49 -20.84 -14.09 5.31
C PHE A 49 -21.98 -14.93 5.91
N LYS A 50 -21.82 -16.25 6.05
CA LYS A 50 -22.74 -17.11 6.82
C LYS A 50 -22.78 -16.73 8.31
N ASN A 51 -21.74 -16.06 8.81
CA ASN A 51 -21.72 -15.53 10.18
C ASN A 51 -22.43 -14.16 10.25
N LYS A 52 -23.57 -14.12 10.96
CA LYS A 52 -24.36 -12.90 11.17
C LYS A 52 -23.56 -11.73 11.76
N ASN A 53 -22.56 -11.99 12.61
CA ASN A 53 -21.70 -10.93 13.15
C ASN A 53 -20.81 -10.30 12.08
N THR A 54 -20.36 -11.09 11.10
CA THR A 54 -19.60 -10.58 9.96
C THR A 54 -20.48 -9.65 9.13
N VAL A 55 -21.67 -10.12 8.75
CA VAL A 55 -22.65 -9.30 7.99
C VAL A 55 -23.01 -8.02 8.75
N LYS A 56 -23.27 -8.12 10.06
CA LYS A 56 -23.60 -6.96 10.91
C LYS A 56 -22.45 -5.94 10.95
N ARG A 57 -21.21 -6.40 11.11
CA ARG A 57 -20.04 -5.52 11.18
C ARG A 57 -19.83 -4.79 9.85
N VAL A 58 -19.88 -5.51 8.73
CA VAL A 58 -19.78 -4.91 7.38
C VAL A 58 -20.94 -3.94 7.11
N SER A 59 -22.17 -4.33 7.44
CA SER A 59 -23.35 -3.47 7.27
C SER A 59 -23.25 -2.16 8.04
N GLY A 60 -22.57 -2.16 9.20
CA GLY A 60 -22.35 -0.94 9.99
C GLY A 60 -21.45 0.10 9.30
N LEU A 61 -20.75 -0.26 8.22
CA LEU A 61 -20.00 0.69 7.40
C LEU A 61 -20.89 1.45 6.41
N VAL A 62 -22.07 0.93 6.07
CA VAL A 62 -22.98 1.53 5.07
C VAL A 62 -23.44 2.90 5.55
N GLY A 63 -23.05 3.95 4.81
CA GLY A 63 -23.39 5.33 5.15
C GLY A 63 -22.73 5.85 6.43
N TYR A 64 -21.67 5.19 6.92
CA TYR A 64 -20.98 5.59 8.15
C TYR A 64 -20.39 7.00 8.05
N ASP A 65 -20.76 7.88 8.99
CA ASP A 65 -20.26 9.26 9.07
C ASP A 65 -18.84 9.30 9.67
N TRP A 66 -17.87 8.99 8.81
CA TRP A 66 -16.45 9.02 9.17
C TRP A 66 -15.98 10.41 9.60
N MET A 67 -16.51 11.48 9.00
CA MET A 67 -16.04 12.84 9.30
C MET A 67 -16.40 13.26 10.72
N SER A 68 -17.62 12.94 11.17
CA SER A 68 -18.04 13.23 12.53
C SER A 68 -17.32 12.35 13.56
N ASP A 69 -17.17 11.04 13.28
CA ASP A 69 -16.42 10.12 14.15
C ASP A 69 -14.97 10.57 14.30
N TRP A 70 -14.29 10.82 13.18
CA TRP A 70 -12.90 11.28 13.16
C TRP A 70 -12.73 12.60 13.93
N LYS A 71 -13.59 13.61 13.70
CA LYS A 71 -13.51 14.90 14.42
C LYS A 71 -13.66 14.75 15.92
N LYS A 72 -14.54 13.84 16.37
CA LYS A 72 -14.84 13.63 17.78
C LYS A 72 -13.74 12.84 18.49
N ASN A 73 -13.14 11.87 17.80
CA ASN A 73 -12.36 10.82 18.46
C ASN A 73 -10.88 10.77 18.05
N SER A 74 -10.45 11.57 17.05
CA SER A 74 -9.07 11.53 16.52
C SER A 74 -8.34 12.88 16.64
N ASN A 75 -7.01 12.82 16.65
CA ASN A 75 -6.12 13.97 16.62
C ASN A 75 -4.85 13.69 15.80
N SER A 76 -3.84 14.55 15.92
CA SER A 76 -2.58 14.44 15.17
C SER A 76 -1.70 13.29 15.65
N LEU A 77 -1.81 12.87 16.91
CA LEU A 77 -1.05 11.76 17.47
C LEU A 77 -1.76 10.41 17.28
N THR A 78 -3.07 10.37 17.48
CA THR A 78 -3.88 9.15 17.50
C THR A 78 -5.07 9.27 16.57
N VAL A 79 -5.24 8.29 15.69
CA VAL A 79 -6.40 8.19 14.80
C VAL A 79 -7.24 7.00 15.21
N LYS A 80 -8.53 7.22 15.46
CA LYS A 80 -9.50 6.17 15.75
C LYS A 80 -10.19 5.76 14.45
N HIS A 81 -9.58 4.82 13.72
CA HIS A 81 -10.03 4.41 12.38
C HIS A 81 -10.67 3.01 12.33
N ILE A 82 -10.78 2.32 13.47
CA ILE A 82 -11.23 0.92 13.49
C ILE A 82 -12.65 0.73 12.92
N ASN A 83 -13.50 1.75 13.06
CA ASN A 83 -14.88 1.73 12.58
C ASN A 83 -15.02 1.73 11.05
N ILE A 84 -13.95 2.07 10.32
CA ILE A 84 -13.92 2.00 8.85
C ILE A 84 -12.97 0.93 8.33
N THR A 85 -11.87 0.69 9.04
CA THR A 85 -10.82 -0.26 8.62
C THR A 85 -11.17 -1.72 8.91
N GLU A 86 -11.69 -2.02 10.11
CA GLU A 86 -12.09 -3.40 10.44
C GLU A 86 -13.24 -3.92 9.56
N PRO A 87 -14.37 -3.21 9.38
CA PRO A 87 -15.46 -3.73 8.57
C PRO A 87 -15.07 -3.94 7.10
N ILE A 88 -14.22 -3.09 6.51
CA ILE A 88 -13.79 -3.32 5.13
C ILE A 88 -12.84 -4.52 5.01
N LEU A 89 -11.94 -4.72 5.97
CA LEU A 89 -11.09 -5.92 6.01
C LEU A 89 -11.93 -7.18 6.21
N TRP A 90 -12.97 -7.12 7.03
CA TRP A 90 -13.89 -8.24 7.22
C TRP A 90 -14.67 -8.58 5.96
N MET A 91 -15.09 -7.54 5.21
CA MET A 91 -15.70 -7.72 3.90
C MET A 91 -14.72 -8.40 2.93
N MET A 92 -13.47 -7.94 2.87
CA MET A 92 -12.44 -8.55 2.01
C MET A 92 -12.20 -10.02 2.36
N THR A 93 -12.00 -10.34 3.64
CA THR A 93 -11.76 -11.71 4.11
C THR A 93 -12.93 -12.65 3.81
N ALA A 94 -14.16 -12.21 4.08
CA ALA A 94 -15.34 -13.01 3.76
C ALA A 94 -15.55 -13.18 2.24
N THR A 95 -15.27 -12.13 1.45
CA THR A 95 -15.37 -12.18 -0.01
C THR A 95 -14.32 -13.11 -0.61
N HIS A 96 -13.07 -12.99 -0.17
CA HIS A 96 -11.99 -13.85 -0.61
C HIS A 96 -12.31 -15.33 -0.37
N ASN A 97 -12.76 -15.68 0.85
CA ASN A 97 -13.12 -17.04 1.17
C ASN A 97 -14.29 -17.53 0.32
N ALA A 98 -15.32 -16.70 0.13
CA ALA A 98 -16.46 -17.03 -0.73
C ALA A 98 -16.05 -17.32 -2.19
N VAL A 99 -15.13 -16.52 -2.74
CA VAL A 99 -14.57 -16.77 -4.09
C VAL A 99 -13.76 -18.06 -4.13
N SER A 100 -12.87 -18.28 -3.14
CA SER A 100 -12.00 -19.47 -3.12
C SER A 100 -12.76 -20.78 -2.93
N GLU A 101 -13.92 -20.73 -2.28
CA GLU A 101 -14.76 -21.89 -1.96
C GLU A 101 -15.96 -22.04 -2.91
N ASP A 102 -16.11 -21.16 -3.90
CA ASP A 102 -17.28 -21.04 -4.78
C ASP A 102 -18.63 -21.00 -4.02
N ASP A 103 -18.65 -20.30 -2.88
CA ASP A 103 -19.82 -20.22 -2.00
C ASP A 103 -20.84 -19.18 -2.50
N LYS A 104 -21.74 -19.61 -3.39
CA LYS A 104 -22.75 -18.75 -4.05
C LYS A 104 -23.62 -17.93 -3.09
N GLU A 105 -23.97 -18.46 -1.93
CA GLU A 105 -24.75 -17.72 -0.92
C GLU A 105 -23.93 -16.56 -0.33
N SER A 106 -22.68 -16.84 0.03
CA SER A 106 -21.76 -15.81 0.53
C SER A 106 -21.40 -14.78 -0.53
N LEU A 107 -21.24 -15.19 -1.80
CA LEU A 107 -21.01 -14.27 -2.93
C LEU A 107 -22.20 -13.32 -3.13
N THR A 108 -23.43 -13.86 -3.09
CA THR A 108 -24.66 -13.06 -3.15
C THR A 108 -24.70 -12.02 -2.01
N THR A 109 -24.41 -12.44 -0.78
CA THR A 109 -24.37 -11.54 0.38
C THR A 109 -23.29 -10.46 0.24
N GLY A 110 -22.10 -10.84 -0.21
CA GLY A 110 -20.99 -9.92 -0.47
C GLY A 110 -21.34 -8.86 -1.52
N LYS A 111 -21.96 -9.29 -2.62
CA LYS A 111 -22.48 -8.42 -3.69
C LYS A 111 -23.50 -7.42 -3.17
N GLU A 112 -24.50 -7.87 -2.42
CA GLU A 112 -25.52 -6.97 -1.87
C GLU A 112 -24.92 -5.89 -0.96
N LEU A 113 -23.93 -6.27 -0.12
CA LEU A 113 -23.22 -5.33 0.75
C LEU A 113 -22.38 -4.34 -0.07
N LEU A 114 -21.70 -4.80 -1.12
CA LEU A 114 -20.95 -3.96 -2.06
C LEU A 114 -21.85 -2.87 -2.68
N VAL A 115 -23.03 -3.27 -3.16
CA VAL A 115 -24.02 -2.37 -3.77
C VAL A 115 -24.61 -1.41 -2.73
N LYS A 116 -24.93 -1.88 -1.51
CA LYS A 116 -25.43 -1.03 -0.41
C LYS A 116 -24.43 0.07 -0.04
N LEU A 117 -23.15 -0.26 0.07
CA LEU A 117 -22.07 0.71 0.32
C LEU A 117 -22.02 1.80 -0.76
N ALA A 118 -22.13 1.39 -2.04
CA ALA A 118 -22.15 2.31 -3.18
C ALA A 118 -23.40 3.21 -3.19
N LYS A 119 -24.60 2.65 -3.01
CA LYS A 119 -25.87 3.40 -2.94
C LYS A 119 -25.85 4.46 -1.84
N ALA A 120 -25.27 4.13 -0.68
CA ALA A 120 -25.14 5.04 0.44
C ALA A 120 -24.05 6.11 0.26
N ASN A 121 -23.29 6.11 -0.84
CA ASN A 121 -22.13 6.99 -1.05
C ASN A 121 -21.15 6.95 0.13
N THR A 122 -20.95 5.77 0.69
CA THR A 122 -20.18 5.55 1.91
C THR A 122 -18.80 6.22 1.83
N LEU A 123 -18.41 7.02 2.82
CA LEU A 123 -17.16 7.80 2.88
C LEU A 123 -16.95 8.87 1.79
N LEU A 124 -17.86 9.05 0.84
CA LEU A 124 -17.67 10.03 -0.23
C LEU A 124 -17.74 11.49 0.27
N ASP A 125 -18.45 11.71 1.36
CA ASP A 125 -18.52 12.98 2.11
C ASP A 125 -17.22 13.31 2.86
N SER A 126 -16.29 12.36 2.95
CA SER A 126 -15.01 12.55 3.65
C SER A 126 -14.11 13.57 2.97
N THR A 127 -13.15 14.12 3.72
CA THR A 127 -12.25 15.16 3.19
C THR A 127 -11.46 14.64 1.99
N GLY A 128 -11.60 15.27 0.82
CA GLY A 128 -10.89 14.91 -0.40
C GLY A 128 -9.51 15.55 -0.53
N TYR A 129 -8.70 15.09 -1.48
CA TYR A 129 -7.33 15.59 -1.66
C TYR A 129 -7.25 17.10 -1.91
N HIS A 130 -8.16 17.63 -2.74
CA HIS A 130 -8.17 19.06 -3.06
C HIS A 130 -8.63 19.91 -1.87
N GLU A 131 -9.56 19.39 -1.06
CA GLU A 131 -10.07 20.05 0.14
C GLU A 131 -9.00 20.18 1.22
N LEU A 132 -8.07 19.21 1.32
CA LEU A 132 -6.94 19.25 2.25
C LEU A 132 -6.06 20.49 2.11
N LYS A 133 -5.94 21.07 0.91
CA LYS A 133 -5.08 22.24 0.66
C LYS A 133 -5.47 23.45 1.51
N ASN A 134 -6.74 23.52 1.91
CA ASN A 134 -7.29 24.61 2.71
C ASN A 134 -7.46 24.22 4.19
N LYS A 135 -6.86 23.11 4.63
CA LYS A 135 -6.93 22.62 6.01
C LYS A 135 -5.59 22.82 6.73
N PRO A 136 -5.61 23.00 8.06
CA PRO A 136 -4.38 23.08 8.82
C PRO A 136 -3.58 21.78 8.73
N MET A 137 -2.26 21.92 8.78
CA MET A 137 -1.36 20.78 8.92
C MET A 137 -1.58 20.09 10.27
N CYS A 138 -1.21 18.82 10.31
CA CYS A 138 -1.13 18.05 11.55
C CYS A 138 -0.11 18.69 12.48
N TRP A 139 -0.30 18.53 13.80
CA TRP A 139 0.54 19.19 14.81
C TRP A 139 0.54 20.71 14.67
N LYS A 140 -0.62 21.29 14.34
CA LYS A 140 -0.78 22.74 14.26
C LYS A 140 -0.32 23.36 15.58
N ASN A 141 0.58 24.34 15.52
CA ASN A 141 1.21 24.96 16.69
C ASN A 141 1.95 23.97 17.61
N ASN A 142 2.52 22.89 17.05
CA ASN A 142 3.17 21.80 17.78
C ASN A 142 2.25 21.04 18.76
N ASP A 143 0.93 21.10 18.56
CA ASP A 143 -0.03 20.44 19.44
C ASP A 143 -0.40 19.01 18.96
N PRO A 144 -0.06 17.94 19.71
CA PRO A 144 -0.46 16.57 19.39
C PRO A 144 -1.98 16.37 19.34
N ASN A 145 -2.74 17.18 20.08
CA ASN A 145 -4.19 17.08 20.18
C ASN A 145 -4.93 17.83 19.06
N SER A 146 -4.22 18.62 18.26
CA SER A 146 -4.80 19.33 17.13
C SER A 146 -5.35 18.34 16.07
N PRO A 147 -6.43 18.67 15.35
CA PRO A 147 -6.94 17.83 14.27
C PRO A 147 -5.94 17.70 13.11
N CYS A 148 -5.72 16.48 12.65
CA CYS A 148 -4.91 16.19 11.45
C CYS A 148 -5.81 15.77 10.28
N TRP A 149 -6.24 16.73 9.48
CA TRP A 149 -7.18 16.49 8.36
C TRP A 149 -6.63 15.50 7.33
N TYR A 150 -5.30 15.43 7.20
CA TYR A 150 -4.66 14.45 6.33
C TYR A 150 -4.98 13.01 6.74
N HIS A 151 -5.07 12.70 8.04
CA HIS A 151 -5.45 11.35 8.50
C HIS A 151 -6.88 10.99 8.07
N SER A 152 -7.84 11.93 8.17
CA SER A 152 -9.20 11.68 7.70
C SER A 152 -9.24 11.27 6.22
N TYR A 153 -8.52 12.01 5.38
CA TYR A 153 -8.37 11.72 3.95
C TYR A 153 -7.65 10.38 3.71
N GLU A 154 -6.54 10.13 4.41
CA GLU A 154 -5.69 8.98 4.21
C GLU A 154 -6.44 7.67 4.47
N PHE A 155 -7.11 7.56 5.61
CA PHE A 155 -7.89 6.36 5.94
C PHE A 155 -9.09 6.17 5.01
N ALA A 156 -9.79 7.23 4.62
CA ALA A 156 -10.90 7.12 3.66
C ALA A 156 -10.41 6.64 2.27
N LYS A 157 -9.28 7.17 1.80
CA LYS A 157 -8.61 6.73 0.55
C LYS A 157 -8.21 5.26 0.61
N ASP A 158 -7.63 4.81 1.72
CA ASP A 158 -7.15 3.44 1.87
C ASP A 158 -8.32 2.47 1.98
N VAL A 159 -9.35 2.78 2.77
CA VAL A 159 -10.59 1.99 2.85
C VAL A 159 -11.29 1.92 1.49
N PHE A 160 -11.31 3.01 0.71
CA PHE A 160 -11.80 2.97 -0.67
C PHE A 160 -10.98 2.03 -1.56
N SER A 161 -9.66 2.03 -1.41
CA SER A 161 -8.80 1.12 -2.18
C SER A 161 -9.09 -0.35 -1.83
N LEU A 162 -9.33 -0.65 -0.55
CA LEU A 162 -9.73 -1.97 -0.06
C LEU A 162 -11.13 -2.38 -0.57
N TYR A 163 -12.10 -1.46 -0.55
CA TYR A 163 -13.42 -1.67 -1.16
C TYR A 163 -13.32 -2.07 -2.63
N LEU A 164 -12.46 -1.39 -3.38
CA LEU A 164 -12.30 -1.63 -4.80
C LEU A 164 -11.72 -3.01 -5.11
N ILE A 165 -10.93 -3.59 -4.20
CA ILE A 165 -10.44 -4.96 -4.32
C ILE A 165 -11.60 -5.95 -4.21
N SER A 166 -12.46 -5.81 -3.19
CA SER A 166 -13.68 -6.64 -3.10
C SER A 166 -14.60 -6.45 -4.31
N ALA A 167 -14.67 -5.23 -4.86
CA ALA A 167 -15.45 -4.96 -6.06
C ALA A 167 -14.92 -5.71 -7.29
N ILE A 168 -13.60 -5.84 -7.44
CA ILE A 168 -12.98 -6.63 -8.51
C ILE A 168 -13.37 -8.11 -8.37
N TRP A 169 -13.28 -8.67 -7.17
CA TRP A 169 -13.60 -10.08 -6.94
C TRP A 169 -15.08 -10.43 -7.11
N LEU A 170 -15.97 -9.47 -6.88
CA LEU A 170 -17.42 -9.63 -7.03
C LEU A 170 -17.94 -9.13 -8.37
N LYS A 171 -17.06 -8.72 -9.29
CA LYS A 171 -17.46 -8.01 -10.51
C LYS A 171 -18.41 -8.84 -11.39
N ASP A 172 -18.15 -10.13 -11.51
CA ASP A 172 -18.92 -11.06 -12.35
C ASP A 172 -20.27 -11.46 -11.70
N GLU A 173 -20.48 -11.15 -10.41
CA GLU A 173 -21.73 -11.41 -9.70
C GLU A 173 -22.76 -10.27 -9.88
N LEU A 174 -22.31 -9.09 -10.32
CA LEU A 174 -23.14 -7.89 -10.52
C LEU A 174 -23.98 -8.01 -11.79
N ASP A 175 -25.27 -7.72 -11.69
CA ASP A 175 -26.07 -7.43 -12.88
C ASP A 175 -25.73 -6.05 -13.46
N GLU A 176 -26.35 -5.70 -14.60
CA GLU A 176 -26.05 -4.45 -15.30
C GLU A 176 -26.37 -3.19 -14.45
N ASP A 177 -27.50 -3.18 -13.74
CA ASP A 177 -27.91 -2.05 -12.90
C ASP A 177 -27.01 -1.91 -11.67
N GLU A 178 -26.72 -3.04 -11.01
CA GLU A 178 -25.80 -3.12 -9.87
C GLU A 178 -24.39 -2.66 -10.28
N PHE A 179 -23.89 -3.11 -11.43
CA PHE A 179 -22.62 -2.68 -11.98
C PHE A 179 -22.59 -1.16 -12.22
N GLN A 180 -23.61 -0.59 -12.84
CA GLN A 180 -23.68 0.86 -13.08
C GLN A 180 -23.68 1.68 -11.78
N ILE A 181 -24.33 1.19 -10.73
CA ILE A 181 -24.35 1.84 -9.40
C ILE A 181 -22.95 1.82 -8.78
N VAL A 182 -22.33 0.65 -8.75
CA VAL A 182 -20.99 0.44 -8.17
C VAL A 182 -19.94 1.24 -8.96
N ASP A 183 -19.96 1.18 -10.29
CA ASP A 183 -19.03 1.90 -11.16
C ASP A 183 -19.15 3.42 -11.00
N ARG A 184 -20.38 3.95 -10.93
CA ARG A 184 -20.61 5.39 -10.69
C ARG A 184 -20.01 5.85 -9.36
N TYR A 185 -20.19 5.06 -8.30
CA TYR A 185 -19.62 5.33 -6.99
C TYR A 185 -18.09 5.28 -7.03
N ILE A 186 -17.50 4.21 -7.56
CA ILE A 186 -16.04 4.04 -7.71
C ILE A 186 -15.43 5.20 -8.49
N ASN A 187 -16.06 5.63 -9.59
CA ASN A 187 -15.58 6.75 -10.39
C ASN A 187 -15.58 8.08 -9.64
N ARG A 188 -16.57 8.33 -8.77
CA ARG A 188 -16.61 9.53 -7.92
C ARG A 188 -15.51 9.48 -6.85
N MET A 189 -15.34 8.32 -6.20
CA MET A 189 -14.29 8.11 -5.20
C MET A 189 -12.89 8.25 -5.82
N TYR A 190 -12.64 7.63 -6.98
CA TYR A 190 -11.38 7.75 -7.70
C TYR A 190 -11.04 9.21 -8.02
N ARG A 191 -12.00 9.98 -8.58
CA ARG A 191 -11.80 11.40 -8.89
C ARG A 191 -11.45 12.22 -7.65
N LYS A 192 -12.07 11.94 -6.50
CA LYS A 192 -11.88 12.70 -5.25
C LYS A 192 -10.60 12.31 -4.51
N PHE A 193 -10.27 11.02 -4.45
CA PHE A 193 -9.23 10.50 -3.56
C PHE A 193 -7.92 10.11 -4.28
N LEU A 194 -7.97 9.47 -5.44
CA LEU A 194 -6.81 8.84 -6.09
C LEU A 194 -6.29 9.61 -7.30
N LYS A 195 -7.17 10.06 -8.20
CA LYS A 195 -6.78 10.80 -9.42
C LYS A 195 -5.83 11.98 -9.15
N PRO A 196 -6.00 12.77 -8.07
CA PRO A 196 -5.08 13.88 -7.77
C PRO A 196 -3.64 13.44 -7.46
N LEU A 197 -3.42 12.16 -7.10
CA LEU A 197 -2.11 11.62 -6.74
C LEU A 197 -1.24 11.27 -7.95
N ILE A 198 -1.83 11.04 -9.13
CA ILE A 198 -1.10 10.62 -10.37
C ILE A 198 0.05 11.57 -10.73
N ASN A 199 -0.13 12.87 -10.47
CA ASN A 199 0.84 13.92 -10.77
C ASN A 199 1.40 14.57 -9.50
N LYS A 200 1.11 14.03 -8.32
CA LYS A 200 1.62 14.58 -7.07
C LYS A 200 3.12 14.38 -7.03
N LYS A 201 3.86 15.49 -6.96
CA LYS A 201 5.29 15.45 -6.65
C LYS A 201 5.44 15.08 -5.18
N GLN A 202 6.20 14.02 -4.94
CA GLN A 202 6.67 13.63 -3.63
C GLN A 202 8.18 13.52 -3.72
N ASP A 203 8.86 13.94 -2.67
CA ASP A 203 10.33 14.00 -2.64
C ASP A 203 10.92 13.21 -1.47
N GLN A 204 10.07 12.71 -0.57
CA GLN A 204 10.50 11.98 0.63
C GLN A 204 9.44 11.00 1.11
N GLY A 205 9.92 9.85 1.58
CA GLY A 205 9.14 8.83 2.25
C GLY A 205 8.28 7.91 1.35
N PHE A 206 8.04 6.71 1.84
CA PHE A 206 7.23 5.69 1.20
C PHE A 206 6.32 5.05 2.25
N TYR A 207 5.02 5.02 1.99
CA TYR A 207 3.98 4.72 2.97
C TYR A 207 2.86 3.86 2.36
N ALA A 208 1.82 3.56 3.16
CA ALA A 208 0.68 2.71 2.81
C ALA A 208 0.21 2.90 1.37
N MET A 209 -0.13 1.77 0.76
CA MET A 209 -0.61 1.66 -0.61
C MET A 209 0.32 2.35 -1.60
N ALA A 210 1.64 2.30 -1.36
CA ALA A 210 2.66 3.01 -2.13
C ALA A 210 2.33 4.51 -2.30
N ASN A 211 2.02 5.19 -1.19
CA ASN A 211 1.53 6.57 -1.18
C ASN A 211 0.25 6.78 -2.03
N GLY A 212 -0.64 5.78 -2.09
CA GLY A 212 -1.83 5.75 -2.95
C GLY A 212 -1.60 5.22 -4.37
N GLY A 213 -0.36 4.90 -4.76
CA GLY A 213 -0.07 4.28 -6.05
C GLY A 213 -0.73 2.91 -6.23
N THR A 214 -0.78 2.09 -5.19
CA THR A 214 -1.48 0.79 -5.23
C THR A 214 -2.97 0.98 -5.50
N GLY A 215 -3.62 1.96 -4.85
CA GLY A 215 -5.00 2.34 -5.12
C GLY A 215 -5.26 2.70 -6.59
N ILE A 216 -4.32 3.44 -7.22
CA ILE A 216 -4.41 3.78 -8.64
C ILE A 216 -4.30 2.52 -9.52
N LEU A 217 -3.44 1.56 -9.17
CA LEU A 217 -3.35 0.29 -9.89
C LEU A 217 -4.65 -0.53 -9.77
N ILE A 218 -5.21 -0.64 -8.56
CA ILE A 218 -6.49 -1.32 -8.34
C ILE A 218 -7.59 -0.69 -9.22
N TYR A 219 -7.66 0.65 -9.29
CA TYR A 219 -8.61 1.32 -10.18
C TYR A 219 -8.33 1.10 -11.66
N ALA A 220 -7.06 1.07 -12.08
CA ALA A 220 -6.69 0.73 -13.45
C ALA A 220 -7.13 -0.68 -13.84
N ASN A 221 -7.09 -1.64 -12.90
CA ASN A 221 -7.64 -2.99 -13.09
C ASN A 221 -9.16 -2.95 -13.26
N TRP A 222 -9.89 -2.34 -12.31
CA TRP A 222 -11.36 -2.21 -12.38
C TRP A 222 -11.85 -1.64 -13.71
N SER A 223 -11.23 -0.53 -14.14
CA SER A 223 -11.55 0.21 -15.37
C SER A 223 -10.91 -0.35 -16.64
N ASN A 224 -10.12 -1.42 -16.52
CA ASN A 224 -9.32 -2.00 -17.60
C ASN A 224 -8.43 -0.96 -18.34
N ASP A 225 -7.94 0.07 -17.63
CA ASP A 225 -7.12 1.14 -18.19
C ASP A 225 -5.61 0.81 -18.09
N LYS A 226 -5.11 0.08 -19.08
CA LYS A 226 -3.68 -0.25 -19.18
C LYS A 226 -2.78 0.97 -19.31
N ARG A 227 -3.28 2.10 -19.85
CA ARG A 227 -2.49 3.33 -19.99
C ARG A 227 -2.30 3.99 -18.63
N LEU A 228 -3.33 3.98 -17.79
CA LEU A 228 -3.25 4.43 -16.40
C LEU A 228 -2.26 3.58 -15.61
N ALA A 229 -2.38 2.25 -15.68
CA ALA A 229 -1.45 1.33 -15.02
C ALA A 229 0.00 1.58 -15.46
N MET A 230 0.26 1.64 -16.77
CA MET A 230 1.58 1.95 -17.32
C MET A 230 2.12 3.30 -16.82
N ARG A 231 1.29 4.34 -16.79
CA ARG A 231 1.68 5.67 -16.32
C ARG A 231 2.05 5.65 -14.84
N GLU A 232 1.21 5.04 -14.00
CA GLU A 232 1.46 4.94 -12.56
C GLU A 232 2.73 4.13 -12.27
N ILE A 233 2.93 2.97 -12.90
CA ILE A 233 4.14 2.16 -12.70
C ILE A 233 5.39 2.93 -13.08
N ASN A 234 5.41 3.57 -14.25
CA ASN A 234 6.59 4.36 -14.66
C ASN A 234 6.85 5.55 -13.72
N ASN A 235 5.80 6.21 -13.23
CA ASN A 235 5.93 7.30 -12.27
C ASN A 235 6.43 6.78 -10.90
N ARG A 236 5.88 5.66 -10.43
CA ARG A 236 6.24 5.07 -9.15
C ARG A 236 7.66 4.52 -9.15
N LEU A 237 8.11 3.88 -10.21
CA LEU A 237 9.50 3.40 -10.33
C LEU A 237 10.51 4.55 -10.28
N LYS A 238 10.22 5.68 -10.95
CA LYS A 238 11.06 6.88 -10.83
C LYS A 238 11.09 7.41 -9.39
N TYR A 239 9.94 7.39 -8.72
CA TYR A 239 9.85 7.82 -7.34
C TYR A 239 10.63 6.89 -6.40
N ILE A 240 10.52 5.57 -6.59
CA ILE A 240 11.29 4.55 -5.86
C ILE A 240 12.79 4.80 -6.04
N ASP A 241 13.28 4.97 -7.27
CA ASP A 241 14.71 5.23 -7.52
C ASP A 241 15.19 6.51 -6.82
N LYS A 242 14.32 7.51 -6.66
CA LYS A 242 14.64 8.75 -5.94
C LYS A 242 14.70 8.57 -4.42
N VAL A 243 13.76 7.83 -3.82
CA VAL A 243 13.62 7.78 -2.35
C VAL A 243 14.30 6.59 -1.68
N PHE A 244 14.53 5.50 -2.41
CA PHE A 244 15.39 4.42 -1.95
C PHE A 244 16.83 4.75 -2.33
N LEU A 245 17.67 4.93 -1.33
CA LEU A 245 19.07 5.31 -1.50
C LEU A 245 19.90 4.12 -1.95
N GLU A 246 21.08 4.39 -2.52
CA GLU A 246 21.97 3.35 -3.06
C GLU A 246 22.48 2.35 -2.01
N ASP A 247 22.42 2.73 -0.72
CA ASP A 247 22.78 1.91 0.44
C ASP A 247 21.57 1.20 1.07
N GLY A 248 20.39 1.28 0.47
CA GLY A 248 19.17 0.62 0.96
C GLY A 248 18.36 1.44 1.97
N TYR A 249 18.91 2.52 2.53
CA TYR A 249 18.12 3.41 3.40
C TYR A 249 17.02 4.11 2.59
N ILE A 250 15.90 4.42 3.25
CA ILE A 250 14.74 5.06 2.63
C ILE A 250 14.70 6.51 3.13
N ASN A 251 14.79 7.46 2.20
CA ASN A 251 14.71 8.88 2.49
C ASN A 251 13.46 9.19 3.33
N ASN A 252 13.65 9.95 4.41
CA ASN A 252 12.71 10.24 5.48
C ASN A 252 12.33 9.01 6.34
N ASN A 253 11.90 7.88 5.80
CA ASN A 253 11.48 6.70 6.60
C ASN A 253 12.57 6.15 7.52
N SER A 254 13.77 5.90 7.01
CA SER A 254 14.85 5.31 7.82
C SER A 254 15.47 6.29 8.80
N PHE A 255 15.31 7.58 8.52
CA PHE A 255 15.95 8.65 9.28
C PHE A 255 15.01 9.24 10.34
N ARG A 256 13.91 8.57 10.72
CA ARG A 256 12.96 9.03 11.75
C ARG A 256 13.50 8.97 13.19
N GLY A 257 14.81 8.93 13.37
CA GLY A 257 15.47 8.81 14.66
C GLY A 257 15.08 7.51 15.37
N TYR A 258 14.54 7.60 16.57
CA TYR A 258 14.17 6.44 17.38
C TYR A 258 12.99 5.61 16.82
N ARG A 259 12.35 6.04 15.73
CA ARG A 259 11.38 5.25 14.96
C ARG A 259 11.88 4.84 13.56
N GLY A 260 13.18 4.95 13.30
CA GLY A 260 13.78 4.66 11.99
C GLY A 260 13.53 3.23 11.50
N GLN A 261 13.77 2.22 12.34
CA GLN A 261 13.50 0.80 12.02
C GLN A 261 12.02 0.57 11.69
N TRP A 262 11.14 1.11 12.52
CA TRP A 262 9.69 0.99 12.37
C TRP A 262 9.20 1.61 11.06
N TYR A 263 9.63 2.84 10.73
CA TYR A 263 9.24 3.46 9.47
C TYR A 263 9.97 2.89 8.24
N HIS A 264 11.20 2.40 8.39
CA HIS A 264 11.91 1.72 7.31
C HIS A 264 11.13 0.47 6.86
N SER A 265 10.81 -0.43 7.80
CA SER A 265 10.04 -1.66 7.52
C SER A 265 8.63 -1.38 6.97
N TYR A 266 7.96 -0.33 7.45
CA TYR A 266 6.69 0.13 6.89
C TYR A 266 6.80 0.51 5.40
N GLY A 267 7.79 1.34 5.06
CA GLY A 267 8.01 1.77 3.68
C GLY A 267 8.47 0.62 2.77
N LEU A 268 9.28 -0.30 3.32
CA LEU A 268 9.72 -1.50 2.61
C LEU A 268 8.54 -2.41 2.25
N ASN A 269 7.64 -2.70 3.20
CA ASN A 269 6.46 -3.52 2.95
C ASN A 269 5.60 -2.95 1.82
N SER A 270 5.31 -1.65 1.89
CA SER A 270 4.52 -0.96 0.87
C SER A 270 5.18 -0.97 -0.52
N VAL A 271 6.50 -0.84 -0.63
CA VAL A 271 7.17 -0.88 -1.95
C VAL A 271 7.23 -2.30 -2.50
N LEU A 272 7.49 -3.30 -1.67
CA LEU A 272 7.60 -4.68 -2.13
C LEU A 272 6.25 -5.21 -2.61
N GLY A 273 5.16 -4.90 -1.89
CA GLY A 273 3.80 -5.22 -2.33
C GLY A 273 3.46 -4.57 -3.68
N TYR A 274 3.82 -3.30 -3.87
CA TYR A 274 3.63 -2.60 -5.15
C TYR A 274 4.45 -3.23 -6.29
N VAL A 275 5.72 -3.52 -6.03
CA VAL A 275 6.64 -4.10 -7.03
C VAL A 275 6.21 -5.51 -7.41
N TYR A 276 5.69 -6.29 -6.47
CA TYR A 276 5.09 -7.58 -6.75
C TYR A 276 3.93 -7.45 -7.75
N ILE A 277 2.96 -6.56 -7.51
CA ILE A 277 1.84 -6.33 -8.44
C ILE A 277 2.34 -5.88 -9.81
N ALA A 278 3.30 -4.95 -9.85
CA ALA A 278 3.88 -4.48 -11.10
C ALA A 278 4.53 -5.62 -11.90
N LYS A 279 5.33 -6.48 -11.25
CA LYS A 279 5.94 -7.67 -11.88
C LYS A 279 4.88 -8.65 -12.38
N LEU A 280 3.89 -8.96 -11.54
CA LEU A 280 2.76 -9.83 -11.88
C LEU A 280 2.05 -9.33 -13.14
N TRP A 281 1.94 -8.01 -13.30
CA TRP A 281 1.30 -7.40 -14.45
C TRP A 281 2.22 -7.21 -15.67
N GLY A 282 3.41 -7.81 -15.67
CA GLY A 282 4.34 -7.83 -16.78
C GLY A 282 5.36 -6.68 -16.78
N ALA A 283 5.39 -5.83 -15.75
CA ALA A 283 6.40 -4.76 -15.68
C ALA A 283 7.78 -5.32 -15.37
N LYS A 284 8.76 -4.90 -16.19
CA LYS A 284 10.18 -5.21 -15.95
C LYS A 284 10.74 -4.22 -14.93
N ILE A 285 11.19 -4.72 -13.79
CA ILE A 285 11.78 -3.87 -12.76
C ILE A 285 13.24 -3.59 -13.12
N PRO A 286 13.65 -2.32 -13.21
CA PRO A 286 15.03 -1.95 -13.52
C PRO A 286 16.01 -2.51 -12.48
N ASN A 287 17.15 -3.07 -12.93
CA ASN A 287 18.15 -3.68 -12.05
C ASN A 287 18.59 -2.76 -10.91
N LYS A 288 18.80 -1.47 -11.20
CA LYS A 288 19.14 -0.46 -10.19
C LYS A 288 18.11 -0.40 -9.04
N ILE A 289 16.81 -0.40 -9.38
CA ILE A 289 15.74 -0.41 -8.39
C ILE A 289 15.73 -1.74 -7.63
N GLN A 290 15.84 -2.87 -8.33
CA GLN A 290 15.88 -4.19 -7.69
C GLN A 290 17.02 -4.29 -6.67
N GLN A 291 18.22 -3.79 -6.99
CA GLN A 291 19.36 -3.77 -6.07
C GLN A 291 19.12 -2.88 -4.85
N LYS A 292 18.48 -1.72 -5.02
CA LYS A 292 18.07 -0.87 -3.89
C LYS A 292 17.08 -1.57 -2.96
N LEU A 293 16.15 -2.35 -3.51
CA LEU A 293 15.18 -3.11 -2.72
C LEU A 293 15.84 -4.26 -1.96
N ILE A 294 16.79 -4.99 -2.57
CA ILE A 294 17.60 -6.00 -1.88
C ILE A 294 18.34 -5.37 -0.69
N LYS A 295 19.05 -4.25 -0.93
CA LYS A 295 19.74 -3.55 0.16
C LYS A 295 18.78 -3.03 1.23
N ALA A 296 17.60 -2.53 0.86
CA ALA A 296 16.61 -2.10 1.85
C ALA A 296 16.14 -3.29 2.72
N SER A 297 15.94 -4.47 2.12
CA SER A 297 15.70 -5.71 2.86
C SER A 297 16.85 -6.05 3.83
N GLU A 298 18.10 -5.94 3.40
CA GLU A 298 19.27 -6.13 4.27
C GLU A 298 19.35 -5.08 5.40
N ILE A 299 19.01 -3.82 5.12
CA ILE A 299 18.94 -2.75 6.13
C ILE A 299 17.84 -3.01 7.16
N THR A 300 16.74 -3.66 6.77
CA THR A 300 15.70 -4.11 7.72
C THR A 300 16.27 -5.14 8.68
N ASN A 301 17.00 -6.13 8.18
CA ASN A 301 17.69 -7.14 9.00
C ASN A 301 18.76 -6.50 9.90
N LEU A 302 19.56 -5.58 9.37
CA LEU A 302 20.53 -4.82 10.17
C LEU A 302 19.86 -4.08 11.34
N ALA A 303 18.70 -3.47 11.12
CA ALA A 303 17.98 -2.78 12.18
C ALA A 303 17.46 -3.71 13.28
N ILE A 304 17.25 -5.00 12.97
CA ILE A 304 16.86 -6.04 13.93
C ILE A 304 18.09 -6.53 14.72
N THR A 305 19.21 -6.81 14.03
CA THR A 305 20.38 -7.46 14.63
C THR A 305 21.38 -6.49 15.26
N ASP A 306 21.49 -5.27 14.72
CA ASP A 306 22.45 -4.24 15.14
C ASP A 306 21.86 -2.83 14.95
N TRP A 307 21.03 -2.45 15.91
CA TRP A 307 20.30 -1.18 15.88
C TRP A 307 21.23 0.05 15.95
N ASP A 308 22.35 -0.04 16.67
CA ASP A 308 23.30 1.07 16.78
C ASP A 308 24.01 1.32 15.45
N LYS A 309 24.44 0.27 14.75
CA LYS A 309 24.96 0.40 13.39
C LYS A 309 23.90 0.90 12.41
N PHE A 310 22.67 0.40 12.47
CA PHE A 310 21.57 0.93 11.67
C PHE A 310 21.41 2.45 11.85
N LYS A 311 21.44 2.92 13.10
CA LYS A 311 21.23 4.34 13.44
C LYS A 311 22.44 5.23 13.15
N SER A 312 23.64 4.67 13.10
CA SER A 312 24.89 5.40 12.84
C SER A 312 24.92 6.10 11.47
N ARG A 313 24.10 5.62 10.52
CA ARG A 313 23.98 6.23 9.20
C ARG A 313 23.31 7.61 9.27
N GLU A 314 24.10 8.65 9.12
CA GLU A 314 23.61 10.04 9.13
C GLU A 314 22.77 10.37 7.89
N PHE A 315 21.83 11.31 8.02
CA PHE A 315 21.08 11.83 6.88
C PHE A 315 21.71 13.12 6.39
N ALA A 316 22.02 13.22 5.10
CA ALA A 316 22.48 14.46 4.49
C ALA A 316 21.28 15.35 4.14
N GLY A 317 20.98 16.33 5.00
CA GLY A 317 19.94 17.34 4.76
C GLY A 317 18.98 17.55 5.93
N ALA A 318 17.97 18.40 5.71
CA ALA A 318 16.95 18.69 6.72
C ALA A 318 16.03 17.48 6.93
N ASN A 319 15.82 17.12 8.19
CA ASN A 319 14.96 16.00 8.57
C ASN A 319 13.97 16.41 9.67
N PRO A 320 12.89 17.11 9.29
CA PRO A 320 11.93 17.67 10.25
C PRO A 320 11.15 16.60 11.02
N ASN A 321 11.12 15.36 10.52
CA ASN A 321 10.36 14.28 11.14
C ASN A 321 11.20 13.37 12.05
N LYS A 322 12.46 13.73 12.32
CA LYS A 322 13.36 12.98 13.20
C LYS A 322 12.88 13.04 14.65
N ILE A 323 12.68 11.88 15.26
CA ILE A 323 12.34 11.80 16.68
C ILE A 323 13.63 11.60 17.48
N SER A 324 14.01 12.63 18.25
CA SER A 324 15.23 12.67 19.06
C SER A 324 15.05 12.12 20.48
N ASN A 325 13.82 12.11 21.03
CA ASN A 325 13.57 11.54 22.35
C ASN A 325 13.60 10.00 22.30
N LYS A 326 14.48 9.40 23.11
CA LYS A 326 14.64 7.94 23.24
C LYS A 326 13.43 7.22 23.81
N ASP A 327 12.60 7.91 24.60
CA ASP A 327 11.41 7.32 25.22
C ASP A 327 10.32 7.01 24.18
N ASN A 328 10.44 7.60 22.98
CA ASN A 328 9.56 7.34 21.84
C ASN A 328 10.05 6.21 20.93
N ALA A 329 11.06 5.45 21.36
CA ALA A 329 11.68 4.41 20.55
C ALA A 329 10.76 3.24 20.26
N ILE A 330 10.75 2.84 18.99
CA ILE A 330 10.07 1.63 18.52
C ILE A 330 11.10 0.82 17.76
N LYS A 331 11.82 -0.03 18.50
CA LYS A 331 12.93 -0.86 18.00
C LYS A 331 12.46 -2.24 17.56
N HIS A 332 11.46 -2.26 16.70
CA HIS A 332 10.98 -3.47 16.06
C HIS A 332 10.38 -3.13 14.69
N THR A 333 10.29 -4.13 13.84
CA THR A 333 9.62 -4.11 12.54
C THR A 333 8.17 -3.69 12.71
N HIS A 334 7.65 -2.90 11.77
CA HIS A 334 6.31 -2.35 11.86
C HIS A 334 5.24 -3.45 11.95
N GLN A 335 4.45 -3.46 13.03
CA GLN A 335 3.50 -4.56 13.31
C GLN A 335 2.38 -4.73 12.27
N MET A 336 1.99 -3.67 11.56
CA MET A 336 1.03 -3.76 10.45
C MET A 336 1.67 -4.19 9.12
N ALA A 337 3.00 -4.17 8.99
CA ALA A 337 3.71 -4.69 7.83
C ALA A 337 3.87 -6.21 7.98
N PHE A 338 2.76 -6.90 8.21
CA PHE A 338 2.81 -8.30 8.59
C PHE A 338 3.18 -9.20 7.42
N SER A 339 3.00 -8.75 6.17
CA SER A 339 3.40 -9.46 4.95
C SER A 339 4.87 -9.29 4.57
N LEU A 340 5.65 -8.55 5.37
CA LEU A 340 6.99 -8.12 4.99
C LEU A 340 7.97 -9.29 4.80
N ASP A 341 7.94 -10.30 5.66
CA ASP A 341 8.78 -11.49 5.56
C ASP A 341 8.55 -12.24 4.24
N ALA A 342 7.29 -12.54 3.92
CA ALA A 342 6.93 -13.19 2.66
C ALA A 342 7.33 -12.33 1.44
N LEU A 343 7.11 -11.01 1.51
CA LEU A 343 7.46 -10.11 0.41
C LEU A 343 8.97 -9.94 0.21
N MET A 344 9.77 -9.90 1.28
CA MET A 344 11.23 -9.86 1.17
C MET A 344 11.74 -11.10 0.45
N GLU A 345 11.27 -12.29 0.83
CA GLU A 345 11.69 -13.52 0.17
C GLU A 345 11.25 -13.56 -1.30
N VAL A 346 9.97 -13.29 -1.59
CA VAL A 346 9.42 -13.38 -2.95
C VAL A 346 9.97 -12.31 -3.90
N VAL A 347 10.19 -11.08 -3.42
CA VAL A 347 10.56 -9.94 -4.29
C VAL A 347 12.07 -9.74 -4.37
N THR A 348 12.81 -10.00 -3.30
CA THR A 348 14.25 -9.71 -3.20
C THR A 348 15.11 -10.94 -2.93
N GLY A 349 14.54 -12.06 -2.49
CA GLY A 349 15.27 -13.27 -2.10
C GLY A 349 15.91 -13.19 -0.71
N VAL A 350 15.66 -12.10 0.04
CA VAL A 350 16.20 -11.90 1.39
C VAL A 350 15.20 -12.42 2.41
N LYS A 351 15.64 -13.25 3.36
CA LYS A 351 14.80 -13.70 4.48
C LYS A 351 14.84 -12.67 5.61
N LEU A 352 13.68 -12.40 6.22
CA LEU A 352 13.59 -11.49 7.36
C LEU A 352 14.23 -12.15 8.60
N GLU A 353 15.06 -11.39 9.32
CA GLU A 353 15.62 -11.81 10.60
C GLU A 353 14.55 -11.97 11.69
N ASN A 354 14.85 -12.78 12.71
CA ASN A 354 13.92 -13.04 13.80
C ASN A 354 13.73 -11.80 14.70
N ASP A 355 12.61 -11.09 14.52
CA ASP A 355 12.18 -9.98 15.38
C ASP A 355 11.03 -10.43 16.31
N PRO A 356 11.31 -10.86 17.55
CA PRO A 356 10.30 -11.46 18.43
C PRO A 356 9.17 -10.50 18.80
N ILE A 357 9.45 -9.19 18.94
CA ILE A 357 8.44 -8.19 19.30
C ILE A 357 7.48 -8.00 18.12
N TYR A 358 8.01 -7.90 16.91
CA TYR A 358 7.20 -7.86 15.70
C TYR A 358 6.35 -9.14 15.54
N LEU A 359 6.94 -10.32 15.68
CA LEU A 359 6.24 -11.60 15.56
C LEU A 359 5.09 -11.74 16.57
N GLN A 360 5.26 -11.20 17.78
CA GLN A 360 4.18 -11.14 18.76
C GLN A 360 3.08 -10.14 18.34
N LYS A 361 3.46 -8.90 18.01
CA LYS A 361 2.51 -7.82 17.74
C LYS A 361 1.73 -7.99 16.43
N ARG A 362 2.35 -8.57 15.40
CA ARG A 362 1.72 -8.76 14.08
C ARG A 362 0.49 -9.66 14.14
N LYS A 363 0.43 -10.61 15.10
CA LYS A 363 -0.72 -11.51 15.31
C LYS A 363 -2.05 -10.76 15.46
N TYR A 364 -2.03 -9.60 16.13
CA TYR A 364 -3.24 -8.78 16.29
C TYR A 364 -3.76 -8.25 14.96
N HIS A 365 -2.88 -7.95 14.01
CA HIS A 365 -3.24 -7.41 12.69
C HIS A 365 -3.56 -8.52 11.67
N MET A 366 -2.92 -9.69 11.79
CA MET A 366 -3.18 -10.84 10.92
C MET A 366 -4.58 -11.42 11.09
N LYS A 367 -5.24 -11.22 12.24
CA LYS A 367 -6.60 -11.74 12.51
C LYS A 367 -7.66 -11.28 11.50
N ASP A 368 -7.41 -10.15 10.83
CA ASP A 368 -8.32 -9.53 9.87
C ASP A 368 -8.01 -9.98 8.42
N GLY A 369 -7.03 -10.85 8.23
CA GLY A 369 -6.77 -11.59 6.99
C GLY A 369 -5.91 -10.85 5.96
N PHE A 370 -5.98 -9.51 5.89
CA PHE A 370 -5.34 -8.71 4.85
C PHE A 370 -4.37 -7.65 5.38
N ASP A 371 -3.22 -7.49 4.72
CA ASP A 371 -2.28 -6.40 5.03
C ASP A 371 -2.78 -5.12 4.35
N SER A 372 -3.40 -4.24 5.15
CA SER A 372 -3.99 -2.99 4.68
C SER A 372 -2.96 -1.99 4.13
N LEU A 373 -1.66 -2.22 4.30
CA LEU A 373 -0.62 -1.37 3.73
C LEU A 373 -0.34 -1.68 2.26
N ILE A 374 -0.78 -2.85 1.76
CA ILE A 374 -0.53 -3.33 0.39
C ILE A 374 -1.78 -3.87 -0.31
N GLY A 375 -2.85 -4.17 0.43
CA GLY A 375 -4.15 -4.63 -0.11
C GLY A 375 -4.28 -6.14 -0.32
N PHE A 376 -3.27 -6.94 0.01
CA PHE A 376 -3.31 -8.40 -0.08
C PHE A 376 -2.51 -9.04 1.06
N ASN A 377 -2.64 -10.35 1.27
CA ASN A 377 -1.82 -11.09 2.24
C ASN A 377 -0.74 -11.88 1.50
N ALA A 378 0.52 -11.47 1.64
CA ALA A 378 1.61 -12.09 0.87
C ALA A 378 1.94 -13.52 1.31
N HIS A 379 1.48 -13.97 2.48
CA HIS A 379 1.65 -15.37 2.90
C HIS A 379 0.85 -16.35 2.03
N CYS A 380 -0.18 -15.88 1.34
CA CYS A 380 -0.88 -16.67 0.33
C CYS A 380 -0.05 -16.88 -0.94
N LEU A 381 1.06 -16.17 -1.11
CA LEU A 381 1.98 -16.38 -2.22
C LEU A 381 2.94 -17.53 -1.92
N SER A 382 3.44 -17.62 -0.68
CA SER A 382 4.37 -18.66 -0.23
C SER A 382 3.72 -20.03 -0.02
N GLU A 383 2.43 -20.09 0.36
CA GLU A 383 1.69 -21.35 0.45
C GLU A 383 1.49 -22.02 -0.93
N ASN A 384 1.54 -21.23 -2.02
CA ASN A 384 1.46 -21.73 -3.40
C ASN A 384 2.84 -22.09 -4.02
N LEU A 385 3.92 -21.97 -3.25
CA LEU A 385 5.30 -22.27 -3.69
C LEU A 385 5.86 -23.56 -3.07
N ASN A 386 5.06 -24.29 -2.28
CA ASN A 386 5.44 -25.58 -1.67
C ASN A 386 4.60 -26.73 -2.21
#